data_AF-A0A9R0ST44-F1
#
_entry.id   AF-A0A9R0ST44-F1
#
_cell.length_a   1.000
_cell.length_b   1.000
_cell.length_c   1.000
_cell.angle_alpha   90.00
_cell.angle_beta   90.00
_cell.angle_gamma   90.00
#
_symmetry.space_group_name_H-M   'P 1'
#
loop_
_entity.id
_entity.type
_entity.pdbx_description
1 polymer ?
#
loop_
_entity_poly.entity_id
_entity_poly.type
_entity_poly.pdbx_seq_one_letter_code
_entity_poly.pdbx_strand_id
1 'polypeptide(L)'
;MALLAAHADILACVLGHLAPRSLAVSRSVCKGWRAIVDDYRLLRTDLLPLSLHGIFFMEELCPDPPKLFANPLTKHRIDDASLGYVKNDEGSFIENHCNGLLLLWNHLVVNPATRQWVRLPPPPPRCTGMEDFRNDVCLVYDPTVSPHYDVLLLPCVSYGLLDCATTIFTEESEWPPLAYPIQVFSSRTWRWEERSLARRGEAAGTIADMDPYRDYEHRYAVYWKGAIYVHCQNDSILRITLTDGSYEVIKSPTGSKIFLVFS
;
A
#
# COMPACT_ATOMS: atom_id res chain seq x y z
N MET A 1 -42.79 6.49 21.48
CA MET A 1 -42.11 5.90 20.31
C MET A 1 -41.52 6.97 19.38
N ALA A 2 -42.23 8.07 19.05
CA ALA A 2 -41.71 9.13 18.18
C ALA A 2 -40.48 9.92 18.72
N LEU A 3 -40.41 10.17 20.04
CA LEU A 3 -39.29 10.92 20.63
C LEU A 3 -37.94 10.16 20.54
N LEU A 4 -37.96 8.84 20.73
CA LEU A 4 -36.77 7.98 20.65
C LEU A 4 -36.22 7.88 19.22
N ALA A 5 -37.10 7.86 18.21
CA ALA A 5 -36.70 7.87 16.80
C ALA A 5 -36.01 9.20 16.42
N ALA A 6 -36.56 10.34 16.85
CA ALA A 6 -35.97 11.66 16.57
C ALA A 6 -34.56 11.82 17.15
N HIS A 7 -34.29 11.24 18.33
CA HIS A 7 -32.94 11.23 18.91
C HIS A 7 -31.97 10.33 18.14
N ALA A 8 -32.44 9.20 17.61
CA ALA A 8 -31.63 8.31 16.78
C ALA A 8 -31.28 8.96 15.44
N ASP A 9 -32.21 9.68 14.81
CA ASP A 9 -31.98 10.39 13.54
C ASP A 9 -30.96 11.52 13.68
N ILE A 10 -31.04 12.31 14.76
CA ILE A 10 -30.08 13.39 15.03
C ILE A 10 -28.68 12.80 15.29
N LEU A 11 -28.60 11.74 16.09
CA LEU A 11 -27.32 11.09 16.37
C LEU A 11 -26.74 10.42 15.12
N ALA A 12 -27.57 9.79 14.29
CA ALA A 12 -27.15 9.26 12.99
C ALA A 12 -26.62 10.36 12.07
N CYS A 13 -27.28 11.52 12.05
CA CYS A 13 -26.81 12.68 11.31
C CYS A 13 -25.43 13.14 11.82
N VAL A 14 -25.25 13.35 13.12
CA VAL A 14 -23.96 13.75 13.72
C VAL A 14 -22.86 12.72 13.40
N LEU A 15 -23.14 11.43 13.59
CA LEU A 15 -22.20 10.36 13.31
C LEU A 15 -21.87 10.25 11.82
N GLY A 16 -22.84 10.49 10.93
CA GLY A 16 -22.66 10.46 9.48
C GLY A 16 -21.70 11.53 8.94
N HIS A 17 -21.39 12.57 9.72
CA HIS A 17 -20.38 13.59 9.36
C HIS A 17 -18.96 13.20 9.78
N LEU A 18 -18.79 12.13 10.55
CA LEU A 18 -17.47 11.68 10.98
C LEU A 18 -16.73 10.99 9.82
N ALA A 19 -15.41 11.17 9.78
CA ALA A 19 -14.56 10.35 8.93
C ALA A 19 -14.77 8.86 9.25
N PRO A 20 -14.69 7.94 8.26
CA PRO A 20 -15.04 6.53 8.47
C PRO A 20 -14.28 5.87 9.62
N ARG A 21 -13.01 6.24 9.87
CA ARG A 21 -12.25 5.78 11.04
C ARG A 21 -12.87 6.21 12.37
N SER A 22 -13.23 7.47 12.52
CA SER A 22 -13.89 7.99 13.73
C SER A 22 -15.28 7.39 13.92
N LEU A 23 -15.97 7.09 12.82
CA LEU A 23 -17.25 6.39 12.84
C LEU A 23 -17.09 4.92 13.28
N ALA A 24 -16.03 4.23 12.84
CA ALA A 24 -15.70 2.88 13.29
C ALA A 24 -15.37 2.84 14.79
N VAL A 25 -14.66 3.85 15.30
CA VAL A 25 -14.43 4.03 16.75
C VAL A 25 -15.75 4.32 17.46
N SER A 26 -16.60 5.19 16.91
CA SER A 26 -17.92 5.50 17.49
C SER A 26 -18.79 4.24 17.63
N ARG A 27 -18.72 3.33 16.67
CA ARG A 27 -19.39 2.03 16.69
C ARG A 27 -18.92 1.10 17.82
N SER A 28 -17.71 1.27 18.34
CA SER A 28 -17.19 0.45 19.45
C SER A 28 -17.50 1.01 20.84
N VAL A 29 -17.98 2.26 20.95
CA VAL A 29 -18.23 2.94 22.24
C VAL A 29 -19.34 2.27 23.05
N CYS A 30 -20.51 2.02 22.47
CA CYS A 30 -21.61 1.36 23.17
C CYS A 30 -22.58 0.65 22.21
N LYS A 31 -23.46 -0.21 22.75
CA LYS A 31 -24.44 -0.97 21.96
C LYS A 31 -25.42 -0.06 21.20
N GLY A 32 -25.83 1.07 21.78
CA GLY A 32 -26.75 2.01 21.14
C GLY A 32 -26.14 2.72 19.93
N TRP A 33 -24.89 3.16 20.04
CA TRP A 33 -24.16 3.77 18.92
C TRP A 33 -23.87 2.75 17.82
N ARG A 34 -23.54 1.50 18.20
CA ARG A 34 -23.40 0.41 17.24
C ARG A 34 -24.68 0.16 16.44
N ALA A 35 -25.82 0.07 17.12
CA ALA A 35 -27.11 -0.12 16.47
C ALA A 35 -27.40 1.01 15.47
N ILE A 36 -27.20 2.28 15.85
CA ILE A 36 -27.41 3.41 14.95
C ILE A 36 -26.48 3.36 13.73
N VAL A 37 -25.19 3.08 13.93
CA VAL A 37 -24.23 2.98 12.82
C VAL A 37 -24.60 1.84 11.86
N ASP A 38 -25.04 0.70 12.39
CA ASP A 38 -25.39 -0.49 11.61
C ASP A 38 -26.76 -0.32 10.90
N ASP A 39 -27.78 0.17 11.61
CA ASP A 39 -29.14 0.36 11.10
C ASP A 39 -29.19 1.41 9.98
N TYR A 40 -28.48 2.52 10.14
CA TYR A 40 -28.40 3.59 9.14
C TYR A 40 -27.28 3.36 8.12
N ARG A 41 -26.55 2.24 8.21
CA ARG A 41 -25.45 1.87 7.29
C ARG A 41 -24.43 2.99 7.09
N LEU A 42 -24.12 3.70 8.17
CA LEU A 42 -23.25 4.89 8.11
C LEU A 42 -21.81 4.50 7.75
N LEU A 43 -21.38 3.31 8.17
CA LEU A 43 -20.13 2.72 7.68
C LEU A 43 -20.38 2.16 6.28
N ARG A 44 -19.69 2.74 5.30
CA ARG A 44 -19.61 2.23 3.93
C ARG A 44 -19.00 0.82 3.96
N THR A 45 -19.86 -0.20 4.06
CA THR A 45 -19.49 -1.62 4.04
C THR A 45 -18.81 -2.02 2.74
N ASP A 46 -19.01 -1.23 1.67
CA ASP A 46 -18.34 -1.33 0.38
C ASP A 46 -16.87 -0.91 0.42
N LEU A 47 -16.47 -0.08 1.38
CA LEU A 47 -15.12 0.45 1.48
C LEU A 47 -14.35 -0.19 2.63
N LEU A 48 -14.98 -0.45 3.77
CA LEU A 48 -14.27 -0.88 4.97
C LEU A 48 -14.04 -2.41 5.00
N PRO A 49 -12.80 -2.88 5.22
CA PRO A 49 -12.52 -4.29 5.47
C PRO A 49 -13.00 -4.66 6.89
N LEU A 50 -14.31 -4.91 7.02
CA LEU A 50 -14.95 -5.28 8.29
C LEU A 50 -14.67 -6.73 8.71
N SER A 51 -14.16 -7.54 7.79
CA SER A 51 -13.81 -8.94 7.99
C SER A 51 -12.75 -9.38 6.98
N LEU A 52 -11.80 -10.22 7.40
CA LEU A 52 -10.86 -10.88 6.49
C LEU A 52 -11.54 -12.08 5.82
N HIS A 53 -11.78 -12.00 4.50
CA HIS A 53 -12.42 -13.08 3.73
C HIS A 53 -11.43 -14.13 3.22
N GLY A 54 -10.16 -13.76 3.05
CA GLY A 54 -9.11 -14.66 2.60
C GLY A 54 -7.78 -13.94 2.37
N ILE A 55 -6.76 -14.71 2.06
CA ILE A 55 -5.38 -14.28 1.83
C ILE A 55 -4.98 -14.78 0.44
N PHE A 56 -4.56 -13.86 -0.42
CA PHE A 56 -3.93 -14.20 -1.70
C PHE A 56 -2.45 -14.51 -1.48
N PHE A 57 -1.94 -15.53 -2.17
CA PHE A 57 -0.53 -15.85 -2.16
C PHE A 57 -0.07 -16.33 -3.54
N MET A 58 1.21 -16.12 -3.82
CA MET A 58 1.90 -16.56 -5.03
C MET A 58 2.86 -17.68 -4.64
N GLU A 59 3.01 -18.68 -5.51
CA GLU A 59 4.02 -19.71 -5.36
C GLU A 59 5.30 -19.25 -6.06
N GLU A 60 6.41 -19.22 -5.34
CA GLU A 60 7.65 -18.59 -5.80
C GLU A 60 8.38 -19.40 -6.88
N LEU A 61 8.11 -20.71 -6.95
CA LEU A 61 8.81 -21.66 -7.81
C LEU A 61 8.13 -21.93 -9.16
N CYS A 62 6.85 -21.57 -9.30
CA CYS A 62 6.06 -21.78 -10.52
C CYS A 62 5.23 -20.54 -10.83
N PRO A 63 5.18 -20.07 -12.10
CA PRO A 63 4.34 -18.96 -12.53
C PRO A 63 2.85 -19.38 -12.64
N ASP A 64 2.33 -19.96 -11.56
CA ASP A 64 0.92 -20.25 -11.41
C ASP A 64 0.14 -18.95 -11.16
N PRO A 65 -1.14 -18.89 -11.54
CA PRO A 65 -2.01 -17.77 -11.15
C PRO A 65 -2.12 -17.67 -9.62
N PRO A 66 -2.47 -16.49 -9.07
CA PRO A 66 -2.66 -16.31 -7.65
C PRO A 66 -3.58 -17.35 -7.03
N LYS A 67 -3.23 -17.81 -5.83
CA LYS A 67 -4.03 -18.75 -5.04
C LYS A 67 -4.68 -18.01 -3.89
N LEU A 68 -5.92 -18.40 -3.54
CA LEU A 68 -6.68 -17.79 -2.44
C LEU A 68 -6.88 -18.80 -1.33
N PHE A 69 -6.34 -18.49 -0.15
CA PHE A 69 -6.67 -19.17 1.08
C PHE A 69 -7.84 -18.44 1.75
N ALA A 70 -9.04 -19.03 1.73
CA ALA A 70 -10.25 -18.42 2.29
C ALA A 70 -11.04 -19.44 3.12
N ASN A 71 -11.84 -18.94 4.07
CA ASN A 71 -12.76 -19.79 4.81
C ASN A 71 -13.80 -20.39 3.84
N PRO A 72 -14.02 -21.72 3.84
CA PRO A 72 -15.02 -22.37 2.97
C PRO A 72 -16.41 -21.75 3.04
N LEU A 73 -16.81 -21.24 4.21
CA LEU A 73 -18.11 -20.62 4.45
C LEU A 73 -18.25 -19.21 3.82
N THR A 74 -17.14 -18.56 3.49
CA THR A 74 -17.10 -17.24 2.82
C THR A 74 -16.62 -17.32 1.39
N LYS A 75 -16.31 -18.52 0.88
CA LYS A 75 -15.76 -18.76 -0.47
C LYS A 75 -16.64 -18.17 -1.58
N HIS A 76 -17.96 -18.15 -1.38
CA HIS A 76 -18.95 -17.60 -2.31
C HIS A 76 -18.85 -16.09 -2.58
N ARG A 77 -18.00 -15.34 -1.85
CA ARG A 77 -17.81 -13.90 -2.05
C ARG A 77 -16.65 -13.56 -2.98
N ILE A 78 -15.69 -14.48 -3.15
CA ILE A 78 -14.54 -14.33 -4.06
C ILE A 78 -14.46 -15.63 -4.84
N ASP A 79 -15.31 -15.78 -5.86
CA ASP A 79 -15.45 -17.05 -6.60
C ASP A 79 -14.27 -17.35 -7.53
N ASP A 80 -13.40 -16.38 -7.80
CA ASP A 80 -12.31 -16.50 -8.77
C ASP A 80 -10.97 -16.05 -8.18
N ALA A 81 -10.29 -16.99 -7.54
CA ALA A 81 -8.94 -16.81 -7.00
C ALA A 81 -7.90 -16.54 -8.10
N SER A 82 -8.15 -17.05 -9.31
CA SER A 82 -7.22 -16.93 -10.45
C SER A 82 -7.24 -15.54 -11.09
N LEU A 83 -8.17 -14.67 -10.67
CA LEU A 83 -8.41 -13.35 -11.25
C LEU A 83 -8.69 -13.43 -12.76
N GLY A 84 -9.33 -14.49 -13.25
CA GLY A 84 -9.61 -14.74 -14.67
C GLY A 84 -10.53 -13.72 -15.34
N TYR A 85 -11.20 -12.86 -14.56
CA TYR A 85 -11.94 -11.69 -15.07
C TYR A 85 -11.04 -10.51 -15.46
N VAL A 86 -9.75 -10.53 -15.06
CA VAL A 86 -8.75 -9.55 -15.47
C VAL A 86 -8.17 -10.01 -16.81
N LYS A 87 -8.36 -9.21 -17.85
CA LYS A 87 -7.75 -9.47 -19.16
C LYS A 87 -6.32 -8.95 -19.15
N ASN A 88 -5.36 -9.78 -18.77
CA ASN A 88 -3.94 -9.47 -18.84
C ASN A 88 -3.20 -10.56 -19.60
N ASP A 89 -2.71 -10.23 -20.79
CA ASP A 89 -2.02 -11.17 -21.68
C ASP A 89 -0.62 -11.54 -21.14
N GLU A 90 -0.11 -10.81 -20.14
CA GLU A 90 1.25 -10.94 -19.59
C GLU A 90 1.29 -11.59 -18.19
N GLY A 91 0.17 -12.17 -17.72
CA GLY A 91 0.09 -12.91 -16.45
C GLY A 91 -0.38 -12.10 -15.24
N SER A 92 -0.77 -12.78 -14.16
CA SER A 92 -1.42 -12.18 -12.99
C SER A 92 -0.49 -12.15 -11.76
N PHE A 93 0.71 -11.61 -11.89
CA PHE A 93 1.66 -11.48 -10.78
C PHE A 93 1.27 -10.33 -9.85
N ILE A 94 1.14 -10.59 -8.54
CA ILE A 94 0.82 -9.58 -7.53
C ILE A 94 2.12 -8.89 -7.08
N GLU A 95 2.29 -7.62 -7.44
CA GLU A 95 3.44 -6.80 -7.03
C GLU A 95 3.26 -6.21 -5.62
N ASN A 96 2.03 -5.83 -5.26
CA ASN A 96 1.74 -5.22 -3.97
C ASN A 96 0.26 -5.42 -3.57
N HIS A 97 -0.07 -5.17 -2.31
CA HIS A 97 -1.45 -5.16 -1.83
C HIS A 97 -1.66 -4.11 -0.73
N CYS A 98 -2.86 -3.56 -0.62
CA CYS A 98 -3.22 -2.68 0.48
C CYS A 98 -4.72 -2.69 0.75
N ASN A 99 -5.13 -2.99 2.00
CA ASN A 99 -6.52 -2.98 2.47
C ASN A 99 -7.54 -3.60 1.48
N GLY A 100 -7.19 -4.76 0.90
CA GLY A 100 -8.06 -5.53 0.01
C GLY A 100 -7.94 -5.18 -1.48
N LEU A 101 -7.18 -4.15 -1.84
CA LEU A 101 -6.75 -3.93 -3.23
C LEU A 101 -5.45 -4.68 -3.53
N LEU A 102 -5.36 -5.19 -4.75
CA LEU A 102 -4.16 -5.81 -5.28
C LEU A 102 -3.60 -4.94 -6.39
N LEU A 103 -2.28 -4.79 -6.43
CA LEU A 103 -1.57 -4.24 -7.57
C LEU A 103 -0.90 -5.41 -8.30
N LEU A 104 -1.32 -5.63 -9.55
CA LEU A 104 -0.70 -6.59 -10.44
C LEU A 104 0.35 -5.90 -11.32
N TRP A 105 1.27 -6.73 -11.83
CA TRP A 105 2.22 -6.36 -12.87
C TRP A 105 1.55 -5.57 -14.00
N ASN A 106 2.29 -4.65 -14.60
CA ASN A 106 1.80 -3.66 -15.58
C ASN A 106 0.80 -2.64 -15.04
N HIS A 107 0.91 -2.29 -13.75
CA HIS A 107 0.14 -1.22 -13.12
C HIS A 107 -1.39 -1.45 -13.20
N LEU A 108 -1.82 -2.67 -12.92
CA LEU A 108 -3.23 -3.05 -12.87
C LEU A 108 -3.69 -3.08 -11.42
N VAL A 109 -4.60 -2.19 -11.04
CA VAL A 109 -5.21 -2.21 -9.70
C VAL A 109 -6.49 -3.01 -9.75
N VAL A 110 -6.60 -4.00 -8.88
CA VAL A 110 -7.71 -4.96 -8.83
C VAL A 110 -8.38 -4.90 -7.47
N ASN A 111 -9.71 -4.92 -7.48
CA ASN A 111 -10.55 -5.15 -6.32
C ASN A 111 -11.21 -6.54 -6.45
N PRO A 112 -10.66 -7.57 -5.78
CA PRO A 112 -11.21 -8.92 -5.83
C PRO A 112 -12.63 -9.05 -5.28
N ALA A 113 -13.01 -8.18 -4.35
CA ALA A 113 -14.34 -8.22 -3.74
C ALA A 113 -15.44 -7.72 -4.70
N THR A 114 -15.11 -6.78 -5.59
CA THR A 114 -16.06 -6.22 -6.57
C THR A 114 -15.85 -6.74 -7.99
N ARG A 115 -14.80 -7.53 -8.24
CA ARG A 115 -14.35 -7.96 -9.58
C ARG A 115 -14.11 -6.81 -10.53
N GLN A 116 -13.72 -5.66 -9.98
CA GLN A 116 -13.36 -4.49 -10.76
C GLN A 116 -11.85 -4.40 -10.86
N TRP A 117 -11.39 -3.91 -12.00
CA TRP A 117 -9.99 -3.63 -12.22
C TRP A 117 -9.85 -2.40 -13.09
N VAL A 118 -8.70 -1.76 -13.00
CA VAL A 118 -8.34 -0.64 -13.86
C VAL A 118 -6.85 -0.66 -14.15
N ARG A 119 -6.48 -0.39 -15.40
CA ARG A 119 -5.09 -0.18 -15.78
C ARG A 119 -4.75 1.29 -15.56
N LEU A 120 -3.71 1.54 -14.79
CA LEU A 120 -3.22 2.89 -14.56
C LEU A 120 -2.59 3.44 -15.85
N PRO A 121 -2.59 4.77 -16.05
CA PRO A 121 -1.78 5.37 -17.11
C PRO A 121 -0.32 4.96 -16.93
N PRO A 122 0.44 4.79 -18.04
CA PRO A 122 1.85 4.43 -17.96
C PRO A 122 2.59 5.44 -17.08
N PRO A 123 3.52 4.98 -16.24
CA PRO A 123 4.29 5.88 -15.41
C PRO A 123 5.14 6.80 -16.27
N PRO A 124 5.37 8.04 -15.83
CA PRO A 124 6.32 8.94 -16.49
C PRO A 124 7.73 8.36 -16.42
N PRO A 125 8.69 8.96 -17.16
CA PRO A 125 10.11 8.65 -16.98
C PRO A 125 10.51 8.72 -15.50
N ARG A 126 11.56 7.97 -15.15
CA ARG A 126 12.15 8.01 -13.81
C ARG A 126 12.52 9.45 -13.44
N CYS A 127 12.41 9.77 -12.16
CA CYS A 127 12.71 11.10 -11.65
C CYS A 127 14.15 11.50 -11.98
N THR A 128 14.39 12.80 -12.15
CA THR A 128 15.74 13.31 -12.42
C THR A 128 16.70 12.94 -11.30
N GLY A 129 17.87 12.39 -11.67
CA GLY A 129 18.87 11.87 -10.75
C GLY A 129 18.58 10.46 -10.23
N MET A 130 17.47 9.82 -10.64
CA MET A 130 17.11 8.45 -10.29
C MET A 130 16.95 7.55 -11.54
N GLU A 131 17.48 7.97 -12.69
CA GLU A 131 17.31 7.30 -13.98
C GLU A 131 17.89 5.88 -13.98
N ASP A 132 18.97 5.67 -13.25
CA ASP A 132 19.69 4.40 -13.19
C ASP A 132 19.14 3.43 -12.12
N PHE A 133 18.17 3.88 -11.32
CA PHE A 133 17.56 3.09 -10.24
C PHE A 133 16.34 2.32 -10.76
N ARG A 134 16.13 1.11 -10.26
CA ARG A 134 14.85 0.40 -10.46
C ARG A 134 13.78 1.11 -9.60
N ASN A 135 12.51 0.93 -9.93
CA ASN A 135 11.41 1.36 -9.06
C ASN A 135 10.75 0.14 -8.43
N ASP A 136 10.69 0.12 -7.11
CA ASP A 136 9.71 -0.69 -6.39
C ASP A 136 8.35 0.01 -6.40
N VAL A 137 7.28 -0.78 -6.34
CA VAL A 137 5.92 -0.23 -6.37
C VAL A 137 5.22 -0.45 -5.04
N CYS A 138 4.61 0.61 -4.51
CA CYS A 138 3.82 0.57 -3.27
C CYS A 138 2.40 1.06 -3.53
N LEU A 139 1.41 0.23 -3.19
CA LEU A 139 0.00 0.61 -3.20
C LEU A 139 -0.40 1.16 -1.83
N VAL A 140 -1.04 2.32 -1.80
CA VAL A 140 -1.49 2.99 -0.59
C VAL A 140 -2.99 3.19 -0.69
N TYR A 141 -3.72 2.45 0.13
CA TYR A 141 -5.16 2.55 0.19
C TYR A 141 -5.61 2.39 1.62
N ASP A 142 -6.31 3.39 2.16
CA ASP A 142 -7.01 3.28 3.44
C ASP A 142 -8.45 3.72 3.26
N PRO A 143 -9.39 2.77 3.09
CA PRO A 143 -10.79 3.08 2.92
C PRO A 143 -11.42 3.77 4.14
N THR A 144 -10.75 3.72 5.31
CA THR A 144 -11.20 4.43 6.49
C THR A 144 -10.93 5.94 6.41
N VAL A 145 -10.06 6.36 5.48
CA VAL A 145 -9.61 7.74 5.28
C VAL A 145 -10.14 8.31 3.97
N SER A 146 -10.05 7.55 2.87
CA SER A 146 -10.38 8.04 1.52
C SER A 146 -10.84 6.87 0.64
N PRO A 147 -11.82 7.06 -0.27
CA PRO A 147 -12.15 6.06 -1.28
C PRO A 147 -11.09 5.97 -2.40
N HIS A 148 -10.12 6.89 -2.40
CA HIS A 148 -9.03 6.92 -3.36
C HIS A 148 -7.79 6.23 -2.82
N TYR A 149 -6.99 5.68 -3.73
CA TYR A 149 -5.71 5.08 -3.47
C TYR A 149 -4.62 5.84 -4.23
N ASP A 150 -3.40 5.73 -3.73
CA ASP A 150 -2.21 6.24 -4.39
C ASP A 150 -1.27 5.07 -4.71
N VAL A 151 -0.48 5.19 -5.78
CA VAL A 151 0.57 4.22 -6.14
C VAL A 151 1.89 4.97 -6.23
N LEU A 152 2.89 4.53 -5.48
CA LEU A 152 4.20 5.16 -5.40
C LEU A 152 5.23 4.30 -6.12
N LEU A 153 6.08 4.93 -6.91
CA LEU A 153 7.30 4.36 -7.46
C LEU A 153 8.47 4.81 -6.62
N LEU A 154 9.08 3.88 -5.90
CA LEU A 154 10.16 4.12 -4.95
C LEU A 154 11.48 3.67 -5.60
N PRO A 155 12.46 4.57 -5.82
CA PRO A 155 13.76 4.19 -6.35
C PRO A 155 14.44 3.13 -5.49
N CYS A 156 15.06 2.14 -6.11
CA CYS A 156 15.80 1.11 -5.41
C CYS A 156 17.14 0.80 -6.08
N VAL A 157 18.13 0.44 -5.24
CA VAL A 157 19.46 0.09 -5.71
C VAL A 157 19.36 -1.21 -6.49
N SER A 158 19.75 -1.18 -7.76
CA SER A 158 19.77 -2.35 -8.63
C SER A 158 21.19 -2.88 -8.79
N TYR A 159 21.33 -4.16 -9.14
CA TYR A 159 22.64 -4.79 -9.38
C TYR A 159 23.49 -4.02 -10.41
N GLY A 160 22.86 -3.49 -11.47
CA GLY A 160 23.55 -2.76 -12.53
C GLY A 160 23.91 -1.31 -12.21
N LEU A 161 23.54 -0.80 -11.02
CA LEU A 161 23.79 0.60 -10.65
C LEU A 161 25.29 0.91 -10.57
N LEU A 162 26.08 -0.02 -10.02
CA LEU A 162 27.52 0.15 -9.79
C LEU A 162 28.33 0.17 -11.08
N ASP A 163 27.83 -0.47 -12.13
CA ASP A 163 28.46 -0.48 -13.45
C ASP A 163 28.01 0.71 -14.34
N CYS A 164 27.08 1.54 -13.84
CA CYS A 164 26.52 2.63 -14.63
C CYS A 164 27.38 3.90 -14.54
N ALA A 165 28.15 4.19 -15.60
CA ALA A 165 29.02 5.36 -15.64
C ALA A 165 28.30 6.73 -15.58
N THR A 166 26.97 6.76 -15.72
CA THR A 166 26.15 7.98 -15.72
C THR A 166 25.53 8.31 -14.37
N THR A 167 25.58 7.41 -13.39
CA THR A 167 25.00 7.68 -12.08
C THR A 167 25.85 8.71 -11.32
N ILE A 168 25.19 9.64 -10.64
CA ILE A 168 25.85 10.59 -9.73
C ILE A 168 26.17 9.96 -8.37
N PHE A 169 25.73 8.72 -8.16
CA PHE A 169 25.90 7.99 -6.91
C PHE A 169 27.11 7.05 -6.95
N THR A 170 27.86 7.02 -5.86
CA THR A 170 28.96 6.08 -5.63
C THR A 170 28.59 5.07 -4.53
N GLU A 171 29.41 4.04 -4.34
CA GLU A 171 29.24 3.06 -3.25
C GLU A 171 29.16 3.69 -1.86
N GLU A 172 29.87 4.80 -1.64
CA GLU A 172 29.91 5.56 -0.39
C GLU A 172 28.75 6.55 -0.24
N SER A 173 27.94 6.72 -1.28
CA SER A 173 26.80 7.64 -1.22
C SER A 173 25.75 7.14 -0.24
N GLU A 174 25.26 8.04 0.62
CA GLU A 174 24.25 7.71 1.62
C GLU A 174 22.94 7.27 0.97
N TRP A 175 22.35 6.19 1.49
CA TRP A 175 21.08 5.65 1.01
C TRP A 175 20.09 5.36 2.16
N PRO A 176 18.78 5.62 1.97
CA PRO A 176 18.17 6.43 0.90
C PRO A 176 18.66 7.89 0.93
N PRO A 177 18.62 8.63 -0.19
CA PRO A 177 19.26 9.94 -0.35
C PRO A 177 18.50 11.09 0.33
N LEU A 178 19.20 12.14 0.79
CA LEU A 178 18.59 13.27 1.52
C LEU A 178 17.31 13.84 0.89
N ALA A 179 17.31 13.98 -0.44
CA ALA A 179 16.09 14.22 -1.22
C ALA A 179 15.77 12.95 -1.99
N TYR A 180 14.57 12.42 -1.78
CA TYR A 180 14.12 11.17 -2.38
C TYR A 180 12.98 11.44 -3.35
N PRO A 181 13.31 11.67 -4.65
CA PRO A 181 12.32 11.98 -5.66
C PRO A 181 11.60 10.70 -6.08
N ILE A 182 10.28 10.71 -5.96
CA ILE A 182 9.39 9.58 -6.24
C ILE A 182 8.27 10.03 -7.19
N GLN A 183 7.72 9.08 -7.95
CA GLN A 183 6.50 9.32 -8.72
C GLN A 183 5.29 8.80 -7.92
N VAL A 184 4.26 9.63 -7.79
CA VAL A 184 3.02 9.27 -7.09
C VAL A 184 1.85 9.39 -8.05
N PHE A 185 1.21 8.27 -8.36
CA PHE A 185 -0.09 8.25 -8.99
C PHE A 185 -1.16 8.44 -7.92
N SER A 186 -2.17 9.28 -8.19
CA SER A 186 -3.36 9.36 -7.34
C SER A 186 -4.63 9.03 -8.12
N SER A 187 -5.45 8.10 -7.59
CA SER A 187 -6.74 7.78 -8.19
C SER A 187 -7.78 8.89 -8.04
N ARG A 188 -7.48 9.92 -7.24
CA ARG A 188 -8.31 11.13 -7.13
C ARG A 188 -8.14 12.06 -8.34
N THR A 189 -6.90 12.28 -8.75
CA THR A 189 -6.56 13.21 -9.85
C THR A 189 -6.39 12.49 -11.18
N TRP A 190 -6.23 11.16 -11.14
CA TRP A 190 -5.91 10.30 -12.27
C TRP A 190 -4.62 10.70 -12.98
N ARG A 191 -3.62 11.12 -12.21
CA ARG A 191 -2.34 11.66 -12.71
C ARG A 191 -1.18 11.15 -11.88
N TRP A 192 -0.03 11.08 -12.56
CA TRP A 192 1.28 10.94 -11.93
C TRP A 192 1.83 12.32 -11.57
N GLU A 193 2.36 12.46 -10.38
CA GLU A 193 3.04 13.65 -9.88
C GLU A 193 4.39 13.26 -9.28
N GLU A 194 5.43 13.99 -9.66
CA GLU A 194 6.74 13.87 -9.01
C GLU A 194 6.70 14.56 -7.65
N ARG A 195 7.22 13.88 -6.62
CA ARG A 195 7.37 14.41 -5.27
C ARG A 195 8.76 14.12 -4.75
N SER A 196 9.42 15.14 -4.21
CA SER A 196 10.71 14.99 -3.53
C SER A 196 10.50 14.95 -2.03
N LEU A 197 10.74 13.78 -1.43
CA LEU A 197 10.60 13.58 0.01
C LEU A 197 11.92 13.93 0.72
N ALA A 198 11.85 14.73 1.78
CA ALA A 198 13.03 15.08 2.57
C ALA A 198 13.30 14.04 3.67
N ARG A 199 14.55 13.56 3.76
CA ARG A 199 14.99 12.66 4.84
C ARG A 199 15.07 13.42 6.16
N ARG A 200 14.40 12.90 7.18
CA ARG A 200 14.55 13.32 8.58
C ARG A 200 15.45 12.33 9.30
N GLY A 201 16.57 12.81 9.80
CA GLY A 201 17.58 11.99 10.49
C GLY A 201 18.61 11.36 9.55
N GLU A 202 19.25 10.31 10.06
CA GLU A 202 20.38 9.65 9.39
C GLU A 202 19.95 8.75 8.24
N ALA A 203 20.89 8.48 7.34
CA ALA A 203 20.75 7.45 6.30
C ALA A 203 20.62 6.04 6.91
N ALA A 204 20.14 5.08 6.11
CA ALA A 204 20.18 3.67 6.49
C ALA A 204 21.61 3.12 6.48
N GLY A 205 22.44 3.68 5.60
CA GLY A 205 23.82 3.30 5.34
C GLY A 205 24.27 3.98 4.06
N THR A 206 25.19 3.36 3.35
CA THR A 206 25.57 3.75 1.99
C THR A 206 24.96 2.80 0.96
N ILE A 207 25.18 3.07 -0.32
CA ILE A 207 24.79 2.17 -1.41
C ILE A 207 25.49 0.81 -1.29
N ALA A 208 26.74 0.78 -0.82
CA ALA A 208 27.48 -0.46 -0.58
C ALA A 208 26.82 -1.39 0.46
N ASP A 209 26.05 -0.83 1.39
CA ASP A 209 25.33 -1.61 2.41
C ASP A 209 24.05 -2.26 1.86
N MET A 210 23.61 -1.87 0.66
CA MET A 210 22.40 -2.43 0.04
C MET A 210 22.75 -3.76 -0.63
N ASP A 211 22.04 -4.82 -0.28
CA ASP A 211 22.16 -6.11 -0.97
C ASP A 211 21.39 -6.05 -2.31
N PRO A 212 22.07 -5.97 -3.47
CA PRO A 212 21.39 -5.88 -4.75
C PRO A 212 20.81 -7.24 -5.18
N TYR A 213 21.24 -8.35 -4.58
CA TYR A 213 20.69 -9.68 -4.90
C TYR A 213 19.35 -9.93 -4.21
N ARG A 214 19.03 -9.18 -3.15
CA ARG A 214 17.67 -9.11 -2.59
C ARG A 214 16.70 -8.31 -3.45
N ASP A 215 17.10 -7.81 -4.61
CA ASP A 215 16.18 -7.18 -5.59
C ASP A 215 15.10 -8.16 -6.10
N TYR A 216 15.33 -9.47 -5.96
CA TYR A 216 14.35 -10.52 -6.26
C TYR A 216 13.48 -10.91 -5.05
N GLU A 217 13.86 -10.53 -3.83
CA GLU A 217 13.06 -10.75 -2.63
C GLU A 217 11.96 -9.69 -2.57
N HIS A 218 10.71 -10.13 -2.41
CA HIS A 218 9.56 -9.24 -2.43
C HIS A 218 9.65 -8.23 -1.28
N ARG A 219 9.76 -6.95 -1.61
CA ARG A 219 9.85 -5.89 -0.60
C ARG A 219 8.46 -5.58 -0.07
N TYR A 220 8.29 -5.83 1.22
CA TYR A 220 7.01 -5.58 1.88
C TYR A 220 6.83 -4.10 2.16
N ALA A 221 5.70 -3.56 1.71
CA ALA A 221 5.25 -2.22 2.08
C ALA A 221 3.91 -2.31 2.80
N VAL A 222 3.78 -1.57 3.91
CA VAL A 222 2.55 -1.53 4.70
C VAL A 222 2.17 -0.08 4.96
N TYR A 223 0.93 0.26 4.66
CA TYR A 223 0.34 1.53 5.07
C TYR A 223 -0.27 1.39 6.46
N TRP A 224 0.22 2.16 7.42
CA TRP A 224 -0.24 2.12 8.80
C TRP A 224 -0.26 3.51 9.44
N LYS A 225 -1.41 3.87 10.03
CA LYS A 225 -1.62 5.11 10.78
C LYS A 225 -1.14 6.38 10.07
N GLY A 226 -1.35 6.48 8.75
CA GLY A 226 -1.00 7.67 7.98
C GLY A 226 0.41 7.68 7.40
N ALA A 227 1.22 6.64 7.66
CA ALA A 227 2.56 6.51 7.12
C ALA A 227 2.73 5.18 6.37
N ILE A 228 3.65 5.15 5.42
CA ILE A 228 4.02 3.95 4.68
C ILE A 228 5.32 3.44 5.26
N TYR A 229 5.37 2.15 5.55
CA TYR A 229 6.55 1.45 6.04
C TYR A 229 7.03 0.51 4.94
N VAL A 230 8.23 0.74 4.42
CA VAL A 230 8.80 -0.02 3.31
C VAL A 230 10.06 -0.71 3.81
N HIS A 231 10.14 -2.03 3.64
CA HIS A 231 11.34 -2.80 3.95
C HIS A 231 12.41 -2.56 2.87
N CYS A 232 13.62 -2.21 3.31
CA CYS A 232 14.77 -1.89 2.45
C CYS A 232 15.76 -3.07 2.36
N GLN A 233 16.64 -2.99 1.37
CA GLN A 233 17.59 -4.07 1.01
C GLN A 233 18.59 -4.41 2.13
N ASN A 234 18.90 -3.45 3.00
CA ASN A 234 19.78 -3.63 4.16
C ASN A 234 19.00 -3.92 5.46
N ASP A 235 17.77 -4.42 5.36
CA ASP A 235 16.86 -4.71 6.47
C ASP A 235 16.38 -3.48 7.28
N SER A 236 16.73 -2.27 6.86
CA SER A 236 16.11 -1.05 7.42
C SER A 236 14.67 -0.88 6.96
N ILE A 237 13.93 -0.01 7.65
CA ILE A 237 12.56 0.35 7.29
C ILE A 237 12.52 1.83 6.95
N LEU A 238 12.01 2.15 5.77
CA LEU A 238 11.67 3.48 5.35
C LEU A 238 10.27 3.84 5.84
N ARG A 239 10.14 4.88 6.65
CA ARG A 239 8.85 5.43 7.09
C ARG A 239 8.54 6.70 6.32
N ILE A 240 7.64 6.64 5.35
CA ILE A 240 7.24 7.76 4.49
C ILE A 240 5.96 8.40 5.02
N THR A 241 5.94 9.73 5.10
CA THR A 241 4.74 10.52 5.41
C THR A 241 4.46 11.49 4.28
N LEU A 242 3.50 11.13 3.40
CA LEU A 242 3.21 11.89 2.18
C LEU A 242 2.67 13.31 2.45
N THR A 243 1.94 13.50 3.55
CA THR A 243 1.39 14.81 3.95
C THR A 243 2.48 15.80 4.30
N ASP A 244 3.56 15.30 4.91
CA ASP A 244 4.68 16.11 5.40
C ASP A 244 5.76 16.29 4.33
N GLY A 245 5.67 15.56 3.21
CA GLY A 245 6.71 15.54 2.19
C GLY A 245 8.05 15.03 2.73
N SER A 246 8.01 14.13 3.72
CA SER A 246 9.21 13.68 4.41
C SER A 246 9.21 12.18 4.66
N TYR A 247 10.40 11.65 4.91
CA TYR A 247 10.57 10.27 5.30
C TYR A 247 11.65 10.14 6.37
N GLU A 248 11.62 9.04 7.10
CA GLU A 248 12.57 8.68 8.15
C GLU A 248 13.09 7.27 7.92
N VAL A 249 14.31 6.99 8.38
CA VAL A 249 14.88 5.65 8.34
C VAL A 249 14.87 5.06 9.75
N ILE A 250 14.36 3.84 9.87
CA ILE A 250 14.43 3.02 11.07
C ILE A 250 15.44 1.92 10.79
N LYS A 251 16.61 2.03 11.41
CA LYS A 251 17.69 1.04 11.25
C LYS A 251 17.31 -0.28 11.92
N SER A 252 17.71 -1.40 11.32
CA SER A 252 17.56 -2.71 11.96
C SER A 252 18.49 -2.82 13.19
N PRO A 253 18.05 -3.46 14.29
CA PRO A 253 18.95 -3.86 15.36
C PRO A 253 20.07 -4.74 14.78
N THR A 254 21.32 -4.38 15.06
CA THR A 254 22.50 -5.07 14.52
C THR A 254 22.42 -6.57 14.85
N GLY A 255 22.37 -7.42 13.81
CA GLY A 255 22.39 -8.89 13.94
C GLY A 255 21.03 -9.61 13.89
N SER A 256 19.92 -8.92 13.60
CA SER A 256 18.59 -9.56 13.47
C SER A 256 17.97 -9.32 12.10
N LYS A 257 17.55 -10.39 11.40
CA LYS A 257 16.66 -10.27 10.24
C LYS A 257 15.29 -9.80 10.74
N ILE A 258 14.80 -8.65 10.28
CA ILE A 258 13.46 -8.16 10.61
C ILE A 258 12.47 -8.88 9.70
N PHE A 259 11.62 -9.70 10.30
CA PHE A 259 10.39 -10.16 9.66
C PHE A 259 9.26 -9.23 10.08
N LEU A 260 8.66 -8.53 9.12
CA LEU A 260 7.45 -7.73 9.37
C LEU A 260 6.27 -8.69 9.61
N VAL A 261 5.99 -9.02 10.87
CA VAL A 261 4.76 -9.73 11.27
C VAL A 261 3.79 -8.68 11.82
N PHE A 262 2.75 -8.37 11.04
CA PHE A 262 1.62 -7.59 11.53
C PHE A 262 0.52 -8.55 11.97
N SER A 263 0.14 -8.48 13.25
CA SER A 263 -0.98 -9.21 13.88
C SER A 263 -2.32 -8.50 13.66
#